data_AF-A0A1F4E025-F1
#
_entry.id   AF-A0A1F4E025-F1
#
_cell.length_a   1.000
_cell.length_b   1.000
_cell.length_c   1.000
_cell.angle_alpha   90.00
_cell.angle_beta   90.00
_cell.angle_gamma   90.00
#
_symmetry.space_group_name_H-M   'P 1'
#
loop_
_entity.id
_entity.type
_entity.pdbx_description
1 polymer ?
#
loop_
_entity_poly.entity_id
_entity_poly.type
_entity_poly.pdbx_seq_one_letter_code
_entity_poly.pdbx_strand_id
1 'polypeptide(L)' 'MFAPAGIPAPVLARVNAEFVKAVHSADLKPRIEQQDMEPTGLSVKAFNAAYYAELKRWTKVAKDAGLKAD' A
#
# COMPACT_ATOMS: atom_id res chain seq x y z
N MET A 1 -2.99 0.22 -1.55
CA MET A 1 -4.07 -0.17 -2.49
C MET A 1 -3.66 0.25 -3.89
N PHE A 2 -3.85 -0.62 -4.88
CA PHE A 2 -3.56 -0.31 -6.28
C PHE A 2 -4.87 -0.09 -7.04
N ALA A 3 -4.79 0.70 -8.11
CA ALA A 3 -5.92 0.94 -9.02
C ALA A 3 -5.38 1.12 -10.46
N PRO A 4 -6.23 0.94 -11.49
CA PRO A 4 -5.83 1.18 -12.88
C PRO A 4 -5.16 2.53 -13.09
N ALA A 5 -4.19 2.55 -14.01
CA ALA A 5 -3.58 3.80 -14.45
C ALA A 5 -4.62 4.71 -15.10
N GLY A 6 -4.47 6.03 -14.91
CA GLY A 6 -5.35 7.03 -15.54
C GLY A 6 -6.65 7.33 -14.81
N ILE A 7 -6.90 6.75 -13.62
CA ILE A 7 -8.04 7.17 -12.79
C ILE A 7 -7.94 8.67 -12.47
N PRO A 8 -9.02 9.45 -12.64
CA PRO A 8 -9.03 10.86 -12.26
C PRO A 8 -8.65 11.06 -10.80
N ALA A 9 -7.75 12.02 -10.53
CA ALA A 9 -7.29 12.37 -9.20
C ALA A 9 -8.41 12.52 -8.14
N PRO A 10 -9.56 13.19 -8.40
CA PRO A 10 -10.61 13.32 -7.39
C PRO A 10 -11.27 11.98 -7.03
N VAL A 11 -11.40 11.06 -7.99
CA VAL A 11 -11.94 9.72 -7.75
C VAL A 11 -10.97 8.92 -6.86
N LEU A 12 -9.69 8.93 -7.21
CA LEU A 12 -8.66 8.24 -6.44
C LEU A 12 -8.58 8.78 -5.00
N ALA A 13 -8.66 10.11 -4.83
CA ALA A 13 -8.66 10.75 -3.53
C ALA A 13 -9.85 10.32 -2.67
N ARG A 14 -11.06 10.26 -3.25
CA ARG A 14 -12.27 9.80 -2.55
C ARG A 14 -12.14 8.35 -2.10
N VAL A 15 -11.71 7.45 -2.99
CA VAL A 15 -11.55 6.03 -2.65
C VAL A 15 -10.50 5.86 -1.56
N ASN A 16 -9.37 6.57 -1.64
CA ASN A 16 -8.34 6.52 -0.58
C ASN A 16 -8.90 7.02 0.76
N ALA A 17 -9.68 8.10 0.77
CA ALA A 17 -10.27 8.62 2.01
C ALA A 17 -11.21 7.60 2.67
N GLU A 18 -12.06 6.93 1.89
CA GLU A 18 -12.94 5.89 2.42
C GLU A 18 -12.16 4.64 2.87
N PHE A 19 -11.11 4.26 2.14
CA PHE A 19 -10.20 3.18 2.56
C PHE A 19 -9.54 3.49 3.91
N VAL A 20 -9.00 4.69 4.08
CA VAL A 20 -8.36 5.12 5.34
C VAL A 20 -9.37 5.10 6.50
N LYS A 21 -10.62 5.51 6.28
CA LYS A 21 -11.67 5.38 7.30
C LYS A 21 -11.95 3.92 7.65
N ALA A 22 -12.06 3.06 6.63
CA ALA A 22 -12.39 1.66 6.82
C ALA A 22 -11.34 0.92 7.66
N VAL A 23 -10.05 1.08 7.35
CA VAL A 23 -8.96 0.38 8.07
C VAL A 23 -8.83 0.81 9.54
N HIS A 24 -9.31 2.01 9.88
CA HIS A 24 -9.35 2.51 11.26
C HIS A 24 -10.72 2.34 11.95
N SER A 25 -11.68 1.71 11.27
CA SER A 25 -13.01 1.48 11.85
C SER A 25 -12.96 0.48 13.01
N ALA A 26 -13.87 0.61 13.96
CA ALA A 26 -13.96 -0.27 15.13
C ALA A 26 -14.25 -1.74 14.77
N ASP A 27 -14.81 -2.01 13.59
CA ASP A 27 -15.06 -3.37 13.11
C ASP A 27 -13.82 -3.99 12.45
N LEU A 28 -13.08 -3.23 11.63
CA LEU A 28 -11.95 -3.78 10.87
C LEU A 28 -10.63 -3.71 11.61
N LYS A 29 -10.36 -2.64 12.37
CA LYS A 29 -9.10 -2.47 13.08
C LYS A 29 -8.74 -3.68 13.97
N PRO A 30 -9.65 -4.19 14.83
CA PRO A 30 -9.33 -5.36 15.66
C PRO A 30 -9.04 -6.62 14.82
N ARG A 31 -9.72 -6.79 13.68
CA ARG A 31 -9.51 -7.95 12.80
C ARG A 31 -8.15 -7.91 12.09
N ILE A 32 -7.66 -6.71 11.78
CA ILE A 32 -6.32 -6.51 11.22
C ILE A 32 -5.27 -6.79 12.30
N GLU A 33 -5.45 -6.25 13.50
CA GLU A 33 -4.54 -6.46 14.63
C GLU A 33 -4.47 -7.94 15.07
N GLN A 34 -5.57 -8.68 14.95
CA GLN A 34 -5.60 -10.14 15.19
C GLN A 34 -4.72 -10.96 14.24
N GLN A 35 -4.31 -10.39 13.10
CA GLN A 35 -3.40 -11.02 12.15
C GLN A 35 -1.94 -10.56 12.35
N ASP A 36 -1.64 -9.95 13.51
CA ASP A 36 -0.35 -9.33 13.82
C ASP A 36 0.04 -8.24 12.81
N MET A 37 -0.97 -7.60 12.21
CA MET A 37 -0.80 -6.52 11.24
C MET A 37 -1.13 -5.16 11.86
N GLU A 38 -0.40 -4.13 11.45
CA GLU A 38 -0.72 -2.75 11.80
C GLU A 38 -1.65 -2.14 10.74
N PRO A 39 -2.81 -1.59 11.12
CA PRO A 39 -3.70 -0.89 10.18
C PRO A 39 -3.01 0.37 9.66
N THR A 40 -2.62 0.36 8.39
CA THR A 40 -1.95 1.50 7.75
C THR A 40 -2.88 2.20 6.76
N GLY A 41 -3.20 3.46 7.04
CA GLY A 41 -4.01 4.33 6.19
C GLY A 41 -3.18 5.44 5.54
N LEU A 42 -2.23 5.07 4.67
CA LEU A 42 -1.37 6.05 4.01
C LEU A 42 -2.15 6.97 3.04
N SER A 43 -1.64 8.18 2.86
CA SER A 43 -2.05 9.02 1.72
C SER A 43 -1.57 8.40 0.42
N VAL A 44 -2.24 8.71 -0.70
CA VAL A 44 -1.83 8.27 -2.06
C VAL A 44 -0.35 8.60 -2.33
N LYS A 45 0.09 9.81 -1.94
CA LYS A 45 1.48 10.25 -2.12
C LYS A 45 2.45 9.43 -1.27
N ALA A 46 2.11 9.19 0.00
CA ALA A 46 2.95 8.42 0.91
C ALA A 46 3.06 6.95 0.46
N PHE A 47 1.96 6.35 0.01
CA PHE A 47 1.95 5.00 -0.56
C PHE A 47 2.85 4.91 -1.79
N ASN A 48 2.73 5.83 -2.75
CA ASN A 48 3.59 5.84 -3.94
C ASN A 48 5.08 5.97 -3.57
N ALA A 49 5.42 6.86 -2.64
CA ALA A 49 6.80 7.03 -2.20
C ALA A 49 7.37 5.76 -1.56
N ALA A 50 6.61 5.12 -0.66
CA ALA A 50 7.00 3.87 -0.02
C ALA A 50 7.17 2.75 -1.05
N TYR A 51 6.19 2.57 -1.94
CA TYR A 51 6.22 1.55 -2.99
C TYR A 51 7.46 1.67 -3.88
N TYR A 52 7.79 2.86 -4.37
CA TYR A 52 8.99 3.04 -5.21
C TYR A 52 10.30 2.84 -4.44
N ALA A 53 10.34 3.20 -3.15
CA ALA A 53 11.50 2.97 -2.30
C ALA A 53 11.74 1.47 -2.08
N GLU A 54 10.69 0.72 -1.77
CA GLU A 54 10.73 -0.74 -1.61
C GLU A 54 11.10 -1.43 -2.92
N LEU A 55 10.45 -1.06 -4.02
CA LEU A 55 10.75 -1.60 -5.34
C LEU A 55 12.23 -1.41 -5.69
N LYS A 56 12.79 -0.21 -5.46
CA LYS A 56 14.21 0.06 -5.70
C LYS A 56 15.11 -0.80 -4.82
N ARG A 57 14.82 -0.88 -3.52
CA ARG A 57 15.60 -1.68 -2.55
C ARG A 57 15.60 -3.15 -2.94
N TRP A 58 14.43 -3.73 -3.16
CA TRP A 58 14.30 -5.17 -3.42
C TRP A 58 14.77 -5.56 -4.82
N THR A 59 14.64 -4.68 -5.81
CA THR A 59 15.27 -4.87 -7.13
C THR A 59 16.78 -4.99 -7.01
N LYS A 60 17.41 -4.15 -6.19
CA LYS A 60 18.85 -4.23 -5.94
C LYS A 60 19.22 -5.55 -5.25
N VAL A 61 18.52 -5.92 -4.19
CA VAL A 61 18.77 -7.18 -3.46
C VAL A 61 18.66 -8.39 -4.40
N ALA A 62 17.59 -8.47 -5.22
CA ALA A 62 17.41 -9.57 -6.15
C ALA A 62 18.54 -9.68 -7.18
N LYS A 63 18.98 -8.54 -7.73
CA LYS A 63 20.11 -8.49 -8.68
C LYS A 63 21.42 -8.92 -8.02
N ASP A 64 21.72 -8.39 -6.84
CA ASP A 64 22.95 -8.69 -6.11
C ASP A 64 23.02 -10.18 -5.71
N ALA A 65 21.87 -10.79 -5.39
CA ALA A 65 21.76 -12.20 -5.02
C ALA A 65 21.57 -13.16 -6.21
N GLY A 66 21.48 -12.66 -7.44
CA GLY A 66 21.28 -13.47 -8.64
C GLY A 66 19.93 -14.19 -8.71
N LEU A 67 18.92 -13.69 -7.99
CA LEU A 67 17.58 -14.29 -7.93
C LEU A 67 16.84 -14.07 -9.25
N LYS A 68 16.18 -15.13 -9.73
CA LYS A 68 15.25 -15.09 -10.86
C LYS A 68 13.91 -15.65 -10.41
N ALA A 69 12.82 -15.04 -10.85
CA ALA A 69 11.50 -15.66 -10.78
C ALA A 69 11.41 -16.68 -11.92
N ASP A 70 10.86 -17.85 -11.62
CA ASP A 70 10.60 -18.91 -12.60
C ASP A 70 9.48 -18.53 -13.57
#